data_AF-A3ZRL8-F1
#
_entry.id   AF-A3ZRL8-F1
#
_cell.length_a   1.000
_cell.length_b   1.000
_cell.length_c   1.000
_cell.angle_alpha   90.00
_cell.angle_beta   90.00
_cell.angle_gamma   90.00
#
_symmetry.space_group_name_H-M   'P 1'
#
loop_
_entity.id
_entity.type
_entity.pdbx_description
1 polymer ?
#
loop_
_entity_poly.entity_id
_entity_poly.type
_entity_poly.pdbx_seq_one_letter_code
_entity_poly.pdbx_strand_id
1 'polypeptide(L)'
;MNSIGTILVHLGGNVRQHLISGVGGAPDVRDRPAEFAERDPIPTKQLLSDLRATLDEAIAALEKVDAAEMLQPRRVQGNNVSGWQAAVHSVSHFFGHTQEIICLTRQMQAENYQFYWTPQSAEEGKSP
;
A
#
# COMPACT_ATOMS: atom_id res chain seq x y z
N MET A 1 6.94 -8.89 14.35
CA MET A 1 6.13 -8.72 13.11
C MET A 1 5.06 -7.68 13.42
N ASN A 2 4.80 -6.74 12.51
CA ASN A 2 3.82 -5.68 12.75
C ASN A 2 2.39 -6.20 12.56
N SER A 3 1.40 -5.54 13.16
CA SER A 3 -0.01 -5.87 12.95
C SER A 3 -0.45 -5.53 11.51
N ILE A 4 -1.53 -6.18 11.02
CA ILE A 4 -2.13 -5.81 9.72
C ILE A 4 -2.49 -4.32 9.69
N GLY A 5 -3.02 -3.77 10.79
CA GLY A 5 -3.35 -2.35 10.87
C GLY A 5 -2.13 -1.43 10.71
N THR A 6 -1.03 -1.75 11.40
CA THR A 6 0.25 -1.03 11.25
C THR A 6 0.77 -1.11 9.81
N ILE A 7 0.65 -2.26 9.16
CA ILE A 7 1.05 -2.43 7.75
C ILE A 7 0.22 -1.52 6.83
N LEU A 8 -1.10 -1.43 7.05
CA LEU A 8 -1.97 -0.55 6.24
C LEU A 8 -1.62 0.93 6.41
N VAL A 9 -1.35 1.38 7.65
CA VAL A 9 -0.89 2.75 7.92
C VAL A 9 0.45 3.02 7.22
N HIS A 10 1.39 2.07 7.33
CA HIS A 10 2.70 2.17 6.70
C HIS A 10 2.62 2.24 5.17
N LEU A 11 1.70 1.50 4.55
CA LEU A 11 1.45 1.56 3.11
C LEU A 11 0.97 2.95 2.67
N GLY A 12 0.05 3.56 3.43
CA GLY A 12 -0.39 4.93 3.19
C GLY A 12 0.79 5.91 3.26
N GLY A 13 1.63 5.80 4.29
CA GLY A 13 2.84 6.62 4.44
C GLY A 13 3.84 6.46 3.28
N ASN A 14 4.07 5.23 2.81
CA ASN A 14 4.92 4.97 1.64
C ASN A 14 4.37 5.65 0.38
N VAL A 15 3.09 5.43 0.06
CA VAL A 15 2.43 6.01 -1.13
C VAL A 15 2.47 7.54 -1.07
N ARG A 16 2.18 8.12 0.10
CA ARG A 16 2.19 9.58 0.30
C ARG A 16 3.56 10.19 0.05
N GLN A 17 4.61 9.58 0.58
CA GLN A 17 5.95 10.12 0.41
C GLN A 17 6.47 9.90 -1.01
N HIS A 18 6.28 8.72 -1.60
CA HIS A 18 6.83 8.41 -2.92
C HIS A 18 6.04 9.06 -4.06
N LEU A 19 4.72 8.96 -4.05
CA LEU A 19 3.89 9.33 -5.20
C LEU A 19 3.28 10.72 -5.03
N ILE A 20 2.68 11.01 -3.88
CA ILE A 20 2.01 12.30 -3.67
C ILE A 20 3.05 13.42 -3.52
N SER A 21 4.01 13.24 -2.62
CA SER A 21 5.05 14.24 -2.36
C SER A 21 6.18 14.13 -3.37
N GLY A 22 6.72 12.92 -3.53
CA GLY A 22 7.82 12.65 -4.45
C GLY A 22 7.45 12.91 -5.90
N VAL A 23 6.33 12.38 -6.40
CA VAL A 23 5.93 12.56 -7.81
C VAL A 23 5.05 13.77 -8.06
N GLY A 24 4.02 13.97 -7.24
CA GLY A 24 3.08 15.08 -7.37
C GLY A 24 3.57 16.41 -6.83
N GLY A 25 4.71 16.45 -6.13
CA GLY A 25 5.30 17.69 -5.60
C GLY A 25 4.59 18.27 -4.37
N ALA A 26 3.68 17.52 -3.74
CA ALA A 26 3.06 17.96 -2.48
C ALA A 26 4.09 18.02 -1.33
N PRO A 27 3.82 18.79 -0.26
CA PRO A 27 4.68 18.77 0.93
C PRO A 27 4.75 17.37 1.57
N ASP A 28 5.97 16.91 1.86
CA ASP A 28 6.19 15.67 2.61
C ASP A 28 5.94 15.92 4.10
N VAL A 29 4.80 15.44 4.59
CA VAL A 29 4.36 15.53 5.99
C VAL A 29 4.43 14.18 6.71
N ARG A 30 5.15 13.21 6.15
CA ARG A 30 5.20 11.85 6.69
C ARG A 30 5.93 11.81 8.04
N ASP A 31 5.24 11.32 9.07
CA ASP A 31 5.83 10.93 10.35
C ASP A 31 5.97 9.41 10.41
N ARG A 32 7.12 8.90 9.92
CA ARG A 32 7.38 7.47 9.89
C ARG A 32 7.41 6.83 11.29
N PRO A 33 8.07 7.41 12.32
CA PRO A 33 7.98 6.89 13.68
C PRO A 33 6.54 6.72 14.17
N ALA A 34 5.65 7.68 13.89
CA ALA A 34 4.25 7.61 14.30
C ALA A 34 3.49 6.42 13.67
N GLU A 35 3.82 6.02 12.44
CA GLU A 35 3.22 4.85 11.76
C GLU A 35 3.36 3.56 12.59
N PHE A 36 4.39 3.48 13.44
CA PHE A 36 4.69 2.32 14.30
C PHE A 36 4.47 2.59 15.79
N ALA A 37 4.08 3.81 16.17
CA ALA A 37 3.90 4.21 17.55
C ALA A 37 2.47 3.99 18.07
N GLU A 38 1.50 3.81 17.18
CA GLU A 38 0.08 3.65 17.53
C GLU A 38 -0.13 2.41 18.42
N ARG A 39 -0.80 2.62 19.55
CA ARG A 39 -1.02 1.58 20.57
C ARG A 39 -2.48 1.17 20.65
N ASP A 40 -3.39 2.03 20.21
CA ASP A 40 -4.82 1.76 20.26
C ASP A 40 -5.32 1.21 18.91
N PRO A 41 -6.25 0.22 18.91
CA PRO A 41 -6.77 -0.34 17.68
C PRO A 41 -7.55 0.70 16.85
N ILE A 42 -7.07 0.98 15.64
CA ILE A 42 -7.83 1.77 14.65
C ILE A 42 -8.90 0.87 14.03
N PRO A 43 -10.17 1.32 13.89
CA PRO A 43 -11.20 0.55 13.23
C PRO A 43 -10.83 0.14 11.80
N THR A 44 -11.08 -1.11 11.40
CA THR A 44 -10.76 -1.63 10.06
C THR A 44 -11.35 -0.77 8.94
N LYS A 45 -12.59 -0.31 9.10
CA LYS A 45 -13.25 0.55 8.11
C LYS A 45 -12.49 1.87 7.92
N GLN A 46 -11.96 2.44 8.99
CA GLN A 46 -11.16 3.66 8.94
C GLN A 46 -9.83 3.41 8.25
N LEU A 47 -9.09 2.37 8.64
CA LEU A 47 -7.82 2.00 8.00
C LEU A 47 -7.94 1.84 6.47
N LEU A 48 -8.99 1.14 6.02
CA LEU A 48 -9.24 0.93 4.59
C LEU A 48 -9.66 2.22 3.87
N SER A 49 -10.47 3.05 4.53
CA SER A 49 -10.89 4.35 3.99
C SER A 49 -9.68 5.29 3.82
N ASP A 50 -8.81 5.36 4.82
CA ASP A 50 -7.64 6.24 4.81
C ASP A 50 -6.61 5.80 3.76
N LEU A 51 -6.36 4.49 3.65
CA LEU A 51 -5.52 3.94 2.59
C LEU A 51 -6.12 4.22 1.21
N ARG A 52 -7.45 4.05 1.05
CA ARG A 52 -8.13 4.33 -0.22
C ARG A 52 -8.00 5.79 -0.62
N ALA A 53 -8.26 6.72 0.31
CA ALA A 53 -8.13 8.15 0.07
C ALA A 53 -6.69 8.51 -0.35
N THR A 54 -5.69 7.91 0.28
CA THR A 54 -4.28 8.09 -0.09
C THR A 54 -3.97 7.58 -1.50
N LEU A 55 -4.55 6.45 -1.90
CA LEU A 55 -4.39 5.92 -3.26
C LEU A 55 -5.08 6.81 -4.30
N ASP A 56 -6.29 7.30 -4.02
CA ASP A 56 -7.01 8.21 -4.92
C ASP A 56 -6.27 9.54 -5.10
N GLU A 57 -5.68 10.10 -4.02
CA GLU A 57 -4.81 11.29 -4.08
C GLU A 57 -3.54 11.02 -4.92
N ALA A 58 -2.91 9.85 -4.77
CA ALA A 58 -1.75 9.45 -5.56
C ALA A 58 -2.08 9.30 -7.05
N ILE A 59 -3.22 8.70 -7.39
CA ILE A 59 -3.70 8.59 -8.78
C ILE A 59 -3.88 9.99 -9.38
N ALA A 60 -4.60 10.87 -8.68
CA ALA A 60 -4.84 12.24 -9.15
C ALA A 60 -3.54 13.08 -9.28
N ALA A 61 -2.52 12.77 -8.48
CA ALA A 61 -1.19 13.36 -8.64
C ALA A 61 -0.50 12.85 -9.91
N LEU A 62 -0.48 11.53 -10.13
CA LEU A 62 0.16 10.91 -11.29
C LEU A 62 -0.48 11.30 -12.62
N GLU A 63 -1.81 11.48 -12.67
CA GLU A 63 -2.53 11.92 -13.88
C GLU A 63 -2.10 13.30 -14.38
N LYS A 64 -1.48 14.13 -13.53
CA LYS A 64 -1.00 15.47 -13.88
C LYS A 64 0.46 15.50 -14.35
N VAL A 65 1.14 14.36 -14.32
CA VAL A 65 2.58 14.26 -14.61
C VAL A 65 2.77 13.62 -15.97
N ASP A 66 3.46 14.32 -16.87
CA ASP A 66 3.79 13.78 -18.19
C ASP A 66 5.01 12.85 -18.15
N ALA A 67 5.29 12.19 -19.28
CA ALA A 67 6.39 11.23 -19.39
C ALA A 67 7.78 11.87 -19.20
N ALA A 68 7.97 13.13 -19.61
CA ALA A 68 9.25 13.81 -19.48
C ALA A 68 9.51 14.18 -18.01
N GLU A 69 8.47 14.64 -17.31
CA GLU A 69 8.53 14.92 -15.89
C GLU A 69 8.76 13.64 -15.08
N MET A 70 8.14 12.52 -15.43
CA MET A 70 8.38 11.22 -14.76
C MET A 70 9.86 10.76 -14.78
N LEU A 71 10.66 11.25 -15.72
CA LEU A 71 12.09 10.93 -15.82
C LEU A 71 12.99 11.90 -15.05
N GLN A 72 12.45 13.03 -14.56
CA GLN A 72 13.26 14.03 -13.85
C GLN A 72 13.73 13.53 -12.48
N PRO A 73 15.01 13.78 -12.13
CA PRO A 73 15.55 13.41 -10.84
C PRO A 73 14.90 14.20 -9.71
N ARG A 74 14.68 13.53 -8.59
CA ARG A 74 14.08 14.09 -7.37
C ARG A 74 14.60 13.37 -6.14
N ARG A 75 14.47 14.00 -4.97
CA ARG A 75 14.97 13.47 -3.71
C ARG A 75 13.84 12.91 -2.86
N VAL A 76 13.81 11.59 -2.67
CA VAL A 76 12.80 10.88 -1.87
C VAL A 76 13.51 9.98 -0.85
N GLN A 77 13.17 10.11 0.43
CA GLN A 77 13.85 9.42 1.54
C GLN A 77 15.38 9.57 1.54
N GLY A 78 15.87 10.74 1.09
CA GLY A 78 17.30 11.02 0.98
C GLY A 78 17.99 10.44 -0.27
N ASN A 79 17.29 9.65 -1.09
CA ASN A 79 17.81 9.05 -2.32
C ASN A 79 17.47 9.90 -3.55
N ASN A 80 18.36 9.93 -4.54
CA ASN A 80 18.08 10.49 -5.86
C ASN A 80 17.42 9.42 -6.74
N VAL A 81 16.18 9.66 -7.13
CA VAL A 81 15.37 8.75 -7.96
C VAL A 81 14.66 9.55 -9.06
N SER A 82 14.21 8.89 -10.13
CA SER A 82 13.21 9.47 -11.03
C SER A 82 11.79 9.23 -10.52
N GLY A 83 10.80 9.90 -11.10
CA GLY A 83 9.39 9.62 -10.81
C GLY A 83 9.01 8.17 -11.16
N TRP A 84 9.55 7.64 -12.25
CA TRP A 84 9.38 6.24 -12.63
C TRP A 84 9.94 5.28 -11.57
N GLN A 85 11.16 5.52 -11.07
CA GLN A 85 11.74 4.71 -10.00
C GLN A 85 10.92 4.79 -8.71
N ALA A 86 10.38 5.97 -8.36
CA ALA A 86 9.49 6.13 -7.21
C ALA A 86 8.19 5.32 -7.36
N ALA A 87 7.58 5.33 -8.56
CA ALA A 87 6.39 4.54 -8.86
C ALA A 87 6.65 3.03 -8.74
N VAL A 88 7.70 2.52 -9.40
CA VAL A 88 8.09 1.10 -9.33
C VAL A 88 8.42 0.67 -7.91
N HIS A 89 9.12 1.52 -7.15
CA HIS A 89 9.39 1.26 -5.74
C HIS A 89 8.11 1.13 -4.93
N SER A 90 7.17 2.08 -5.09
CA SER A 90 5.92 2.08 -4.33
C SER A 90 5.07 0.84 -4.63
N VAL A 91 4.94 0.45 -5.90
CA VAL A 91 4.24 -0.79 -6.30
C VAL A 91 4.91 -2.03 -5.70
N SER A 92 6.24 -2.14 -5.80
CA SER A 92 6.97 -3.31 -5.28
C SER A 92 6.85 -3.42 -3.75
N HIS A 93 6.97 -2.29 -3.06
CA HIS A 93 6.78 -2.18 -1.61
C HIS A 93 5.35 -2.57 -1.21
N PHE A 94 4.35 -2.10 -1.95
CA PHE A 94 2.95 -2.44 -1.73
C PHE A 94 2.69 -3.94 -1.86
N PHE A 95 3.25 -4.56 -2.90
CA PHE A 95 3.11 -6.00 -3.11
C PHE A 95 3.80 -6.80 -1.99
N GLY A 96 4.99 -6.40 -1.55
CA GLY A 96 5.69 -7.03 -0.43
C GLY A 96 4.84 -7.09 0.84
N HIS A 97 4.25 -5.97 1.23
CA HIS A 97 3.37 -5.92 2.41
C HIS A 97 2.02 -6.61 2.21
N THR A 98 1.52 -6.67 0.98
CA THR A 98 0.35 -7.51 0.66
C THR A 98 0.63 -8.97 1.01
N GLN A 99 1.84 -9.47 0.69
CA GLN A 99 2.24 -10.84 1.06
C GLN A 99 2.41 -11.02 2.58
N GLU A 100 2.86 -10.00 3.32
CA GLU A 100 2.88 -10.04 4.79
C GLU A 100 1.47 -10.14 5.37
N ILE A 101 0.51 -9.35 4.87
CA ILE A 101 -0.90 -9.40 5.30
C ILE A 101 -1.50 -10.78 5.02
N ILE A 102 -1.26 -11.35 3.83
CA ILE A 102 -1.68 -12.70 3.47
C ILE A 102 -1.12 -13.73 4.44
N CYS A 103 0.18 -13.64 4.76
CA CYS A 103 0.85 -14.57 5.68
C CYS A 103 0.26 -14.48 7.09
N LEU A 104 0.06 -13.26 7.61
CA LEU A 104 -0.57 -13.01 8.90
C LEU A 104 -2.02 -13.55 8.93
N THR A 105 -2.78 -13.29 7.88
CA THR A 105 -4.16 -13.79 7.76
C THR A 105 -4.20 -15.31 7.79
N ARG A 106 -3.28 -15.98 7.09
CA ARG A 106 -3.14 -17.44 7.14
C ARG A 106 -2.83 -17.95 8.54
N GLN A 107 -1.93 -17.31 9.26
CA GLN A 107 -1.60 -17.69 10.63
C GLN A 107 -2.79 -17.49 11.58
N MET A 108 -3.55 -16.40 11.43
CA MET A 108 -4.72 -16.10 12.26
C MET A 108 -5.89 -17.05 12.01
N GLN A 109 -6.12 -17.44 10.75
CA GLN A 109 -7.23 -18.31 10.35
C GLN A 109 -6.91 -19.80 10.49
N ALA A 110 -5.63 -20.19 10.56
CA ALA A 110 -5.17 -21.56 10.63
C ALA A 110 -5.85 -22.46 9.57
N GLU A 111 -6.53 -23.52 9.99
CA GLU A 111 -7.22 -24.49 9.12
C GLU A 111 -8.39 -23.86 8.33
N ASN A 112 -8.91 -22.72 8.79
CA ASN A 112 -9.99 -22.00 8.10
C ASN A 112 -9.48 -21.08 6.98
N TYR A 113 -8.16 -20.95 6.79
CA TYR A 113 -7.62 -20.08 5.75
C TYR A 113 -7.89 -20.63 4.34
N GLN A 114 -8.49 -19.80 3.49
CA GLN A 114 -8.65 -20.09 2.06
C GLN A 114 -7.99 -18.98 1.24
N PHE A 115 -6.95 -19.32 0.47
CA PHE A 115 -6.31 -18.37 -0.45
C PHE A 115 -7.14 -18.17 -1.71
N TYR A 116 -7.56 -19.30 -2.31
CA TYR A 116 -8.46 -19.35 -3.43
C TYR A 116 -9.75 -20.00 -2.96
N TRP A 117 -10.87 -19.56 -3.53
CA TRP A 117 -12.11 -20.29 -3.36
C TRP A 117 -11.94 -21.71 -3.92
N THR A 118 -12.24 -22.72 -3.12
CA THR A 118 -12.23 -24.12 -3.53
C THR A 118 -13.65 -24.64 -3.42
N PRO A 119 -14.28 -25.10 -4.51
CA PRO A 119 -15.61 -25.68 -4.45
C PRO A 119 -15.60 -26.90 -3.54
N GLN A 120 -16.56 -26.95 -2.60
CA GLN A 120 -16.76 -28.04 -1.66
C GLN A 120 -17.78 -29.05 -2.16
N SER A 121 -18.55 -28.68 -3.19
CA SER A 121 -19.52 -29.55 -3.84
C SER A 121 -19.34 -29.60 -5.35
N ALA A 122 -19.86 -30.68 -5.96
CA ALA A 122 -19.92 -30.81 -7.41
C ALA A 122 -20.84 -29.75 -8.04
N GLU A 123 -21.81 -29.19 -7.31
CA GLU A 123 -22.66 -28.09 -7.76
C GLU A 123 -21.87 -26.79 -7.83
N GLU A 124 -21.09 -26.49 -6.79
CA GLU A 124 -20.20 -25.32 -6.75
C GLU A 124 -19.16 -25.36 -7.88
N GLY A 125 -18.58 -26.52 -8.20
CA GLY A 125 -17.52 -26.65 -9.20
C GLY A 125 -17.95 -26.82 -10.66
N LYS A 126 -19.24 -26.73 -10.99
CA LYS A 126 -19.67 -26.90 -12.40
C LYS A 126 -19.21 -25.71 -13.25
N SER A 127 -18.26 -25.97 -14.15
CA SER A 127 -18.08 -25.12 -15.32
C SER A 127 -19.38 -25.11 -16.15
N PRO A 128 -19.83 -23.94 -16.65
CA PRO A 128 -21.03 -23.82 -17.47
C PRO A 128 -20.95 -24.61 -18.78
#